data_AF-A0A8S3WVU2-F1
#
_entry.id   AF-A0A8S3WVU2-F1
#
_cell.length_a   1.000
_cell.length_b   1.000
_cell.length_c   1.000
_cell.angle_alpha   90.00
_cell.angle_beta   90.00
_cell.angle_gamma   90.00
#
_symmetry.space_group_name_H-M   'P 1'
#
loop_
_entity.id
_entity.type
_entity.pdbx_description
1 polymer ?
#
loop_
_entity_poly.entity_id
_entity_poly.type
_entity_poly.pdbx_seq_one_letter_code
_entity_poly.pdbx_strand_id
1 'polypeptide(L)'
;MPLKRSPPINPSTSRSPSLQHCDSEPNLKSSEWEAYINTAVRKRKFSNYLSDEFSAIQDKFTDMFMSLKSEQDSKLSKILDYVANIKQQNDDIRESITFMSEKYDTLLSSVQSLQDENKAYRKRIEMLEEKIEGLERSSHSSRIELRNVPKKDRESKEDLLNILVKTGEVLGSTLQHSDVRDIFRINQKTTVIKS
;
A
#
# COMPACT_ATOMS: atom_id res chain seq x y z
N MET A 1 18.52 -12.20 1.68
CA MET A 1 19.89 -11.68 1.45
C MET A 1 20.05 -10.39 2.25
N PRO A 2 21.10 -10.23 3.08
CA PRO A 2 21.27 -9.02 3.89
C PRO A 2 22.03 -7.95 3.09
N LEU A 3 21.43 -6.77 2.95
CA LEU A 3 22.06 -5.61 2.32
C LEU A 3 23.05 -4.97 3.31
N LYS A 4 24.35 -5.10 3.04
CA LYS A 4 25.43 -4.41 3.75
C LYS A 4 25.35 -2.90 3.46
N ARG A 5 25.20 -2.09 4.51
CA ARG A 5 25.34 -0.63 4.43
C ARG A 5 26.82 -0.27 4.62
N SER A 6 27.40 0.44 3.67
CA SER A 6 28.71 1.09 3.80
C SER A 6 28.60 2.38 4.63
N PRO A 7 29.57 2.70 5.49
CA PRO A 7 29.58 3.93 6.30
C PRO A 7 29.94 5.17 5.45
N PRO A 8 29.54 6.39 5.86
CA PRO A 8 29.83 7.61 5.11
C PRO A 8 31.31 8.00 5.22
N ILE A 9 31.86 8.49 4.10
CA ILE A 9 33.20 9.08 4.01
C ILE A 9 33.18 10.46 4.67
N ASN A 10 33.99 10.63 5.71
CA ASN A 10 34.32 11.94 6.30
C ASN A 10 35.46 12.60 5.50
N PRO A 11 35.30 13.81 4.97
CA PRO A 11 36.42 14.65 4.60
C PRO A 11 36.70 15.64 5.74
N SER A 12 37.34 15.18 6.81
CA SER A 12 38.08 16.08 7.71
C SER A 12 39.47 16.29 7.14
N THR A 13 39.65 17.37 6.39
CA THR A 13 41.00 17.91 6.14
C THR A 13 40.91 19.42 6.24
N SER A 14 41.38 19.90 7.38
CA SER A 14 41.74 21.27 7.65
C SER A 14 42.65 21.81 6.54
N ARG A 15 42.15 22.77 5.76
CA ARG A 15 42.98 23.75 5.08
C ARG A 15 42.46 25.13 5.48
N SER A 16 43.12 25.70 6.47
CA SER A 16 43.15 27.14 6.69
C SER A 16 43.46 27.83 5.35
N PRO A 17 42.72 28.87 4.94
CA PRO A 17 43.14 29.68 3.81
C PRO A 17 44.44 30.37 4.21
N SER A 18 45.50 30.15 3.43
CA SER A 18 46.71 30.97 3.51
C SER A 18 46.31 32.41 3.23
N LEU A 19 46.45 33.28 4.24
CA LEU A 19 46.50 34.73 4.04
C LEU A 19 47.52 35.01 2.93
N GLN A 20 47.05 35.37 1.75
CA GLN A 20 47.89 35.97 0.73
C GLN A 20 48.36 37.30 1.29
N HIS A 21 49.61 37.32 1.74
CA HIS A 21 50.34 38.52 2.07
C HIS A 21 50.53 39.31 0.76
N CYS A 22 49.95 40.50 0.69
CA CYS A 22 50.29 41.46 -0.34
C CYS A 22 51.61 42.14 0.08
N ASP A 23 52.68 41.93 -0.69
CA ASP A 23 53.98 42.60 -0.51
C ASP A 23 53.95 43.99 -1.15
N SER A 24 53.18 44.90 -0.57
CA SER A 24 53.12 46.30 -1.02
C SER A 24 53.06 47.26 0.16
N GLU A 25 53.90 47.05 1.17
CA GLU A 25 54.22 48.09 2.14
C GLU A 25 55.58 48.71 1.77
N PRO A 26 55.64 50.02 1.44
CA PRO A 26 56.93 50.68 1.29
C PRO A 26 57.57 50.81 2.67
N ASN A 27 58.74 50.18 2.81
CA ASN A 27 59.56 50.26 4.02
C ASN A 27 60.14 51.68 4.16
N LEU A 28 59.42 52.57 4.83
CA LEU A 28 59.88 53.92 5.18
C LEU A 28 60.70 53.86 6.47
N LYS A 29 61.91 53.31 6.38
CA LYS A 29 62.95 53.58 7.38
C LYS A 29 64.28 53.92 6.71
N SER A 30 64.80 55.06 7.19
CA SER A 30 66.13 55.65 7.04
C SER A 30 66.59 56.05 5.64
N SER A 31 66.54 57.37 5.37
CA SER A 31 67.66 58.03 4.73
C SER A 31 67.86 59.40 5.36
N GLU A 32 69.04 59.55 5.95
CA GLU A 32 69.62 60.71 6.61
C GLU A 32 69.63 61.95 5.69
N TRP A 33 68.63 62.83 5.83
CA TRP A 33 68.63 64.18 5.24
C TRP A 33 67.94 65.21 6.15
N GLU A 34 68.06 65.04 7.47
CA GLU A 34 67.57 66.01 8.46
C GLU A 34 68.53 67.21 8.61
N ALA A 35 68.76 67.95 7.53
CA ALA A 35 69.28 69.30 7.59
C ALA A 35 68.97 70.02 6.28
N TYR A 36 68.30 71.18 6.37
CA TYR A 36 67.99 72.10 5.27
C TYR A 36 66.84 71.73 4.32
N ILE A 37 65.60 71.69 4.81
CA ILE A 37 64.45 72.15 4.00
C ILE A 37 63.51 73.00 4.88
N ASN A 38 63.77 74.31 4.96
CA ASN A 38 62.75 75.31 5.29
C ASN A 38 61.83 75.51 4.07
N THR A 39 60.98 74.53 3.77
CA THR A 39 59.83 74.76 2.89
C THR A 39 58.67 75.15 3.77
N ALA A 40 58.28 76.42 3.70
CA ALA A 40 57.02 76.91 4.21
C ALA A 40 55.88 76.00 3.71
N VAL A 41 55.41 75.09 4.57
CA VAL A 41 54.23 74.29 4.30
C VAL A 41 53.06 75.26 4.38
N ARG A 42 52.71 75.87 3.24
CA ARG A 42 51.36 76.37 3.05
C ARG A 42 50.46 75.17 3.33
N LYS A 43 49.75 75.19 4.46
CA LYS A 43 48.59 74.34 4.67
C LYS A 43 47.70 74.59 3.46
N ARG A 44 47.77 73.73 2.44
CA ARG A 44 46.77 73.72 1.38
C ARG A 44 45.48 73.52 2.15
N LYS A 45 44.52 74.44 2.01
CA LYS A 45 43.16 74.19 2.46
C LYS A 45 42.78 72.89 1.79
N PHE A 46 42.78 71.79 2.54
CA PHE A 46 42.33 70.50 2.05
C PHE A 46 40.89 70.75 1.64
N SER A 47 40.69 70.80 0.33
CA SER A 47 39.45 71.25 -0.28
C SER A 47 38.33 70.33 0.23
N ASN A 48 37.23 70.90 0.72
CA ASN A 48 36.01 70.17 1.08
C ASN A 48 35.56 69.20 -0.05
N TYR A 49 35.99 69.44 -1.29
CA TYR A 49 35.77 68.59 -2.46
C TYR A 49 36.23 67.12 -2.31
N LEU A 50 37.37 66.86 -1.65
CA LEU A 50 37.87 65.49 -1.45
C LEU A 50 37.08 64.73 -0.38
N SER A 51 36.53 65.45 0.60
CA SER A 51 35.65 64.89 1.62
C SER A 51 34.27 64.56 1.04
N ASP A 52 33.75 65.41 0.16
CA ASP A 52 32.47 65.20 -0.51
C ASP A 52 32.52 64.01 -1.49
N GLU A 53 33.63 63.83 -2.22
CA GLU A 53 33.84 62.68 -3.11
C GLU A 53 33.96 61.35 -2.34
N PHE A 54 34.68 61.34 -1.22
CA PHE A 54 34.75 60.17 -0.35
C PHE A 54 33.38 59.83 0.26
N SER A 55 32.62 60.83 0.70
CA SER A 55 31.24 60.64 1.17
C SER A 55 30.35 60.03 0.09
N ALA A 56 30.42 60.54 -1.14
CA ALA A 56 29.64 60.00 -2.25
C ALA A 56 30.00 58.55 -2.61
N ILE A 57 31.26 58.15 -2.44
CA ILE A 57 31.71 56.76 -2.61
C ILE A 57 31.19 55.89 -1.46
N GLN A 58 31.28 56.37 -0.22
CA GLN A 58 30.75 55.69 0.96
C GLN A 58 29.23 55.47 0.86
N ASP A 59 28.49 56.46 0.37
CA ASP A 59 27.05 56.37 0.13
C ASP A 59 26.75 55.28 -0.90
N LYS A 60 27.48 55.24 -2.02
CA LYS A 60 27.32 54.17 -3.04
C LYS A 60 27.62 52.77 -2.51
N PHE A 61 28.65 52.61 -1.68
CA PHE A 61 28.92 51.31 -1.06
C PHE A 61 27.81 50.93 -0.08
N THR A 62 27.34 51.88 0.72
CA THR A 62 26.22 51.66 1.65
C THR A 62 24.96 51.24 0.89
N ASP A 63 24.63 51.92 -0.20
CA ASP A 63 23.51 51.58 -1.08
C ASP A 63 23.65 50.18 -1.68
N MET A 64 24.85 49.83 -2.15
CA MET A 64 25.13 48.49 -2.70
C MET A 64 24.97 47.40 -1.63
N PHE A 65 25.47 47.62 -0.42
CA PHE A 65 25.29 46.69 0.70
C PHE A 65 23.84 46.58 1.14
N MET A 66 23.09 47.69 1.17
CA MET A 66 21.66 47.70 1.48
C MET A 66 20.85 46.95 0.42
N SER A 67 21.17 47.15 -0.87
CA SER A 67 20.55 46.42 -1.97
C SER A 67 20.83 44.92 -1.90
N LEU A 68 22.10 44.53 -1.67
CA LEU A 68 22.49 43.13 -1.53
C LEU A 68 21.80 42.47 -0.33
N LYS A 69 21.76 43.16 0.82
CA LYS A 69 21.08 42.66 2.02
C LYS A 69 19.58 42.46 1.74
N SER A 70 18.93 43.42 1.11
CA SER A 70 17.53 43.32 0.73
C SER A 70 17.26 42.13 -0.21
N GLU A 71 18.14 41.90 -1.19
CA GLU A 71 18.03 40.75 -2.10
C GLU A 71 18.25 39.41 -1.35
N GLN A 72 19.21 39.35 -0.43
CA GLN A 72 19.47 38.18 0.41
C GLN A 72 18.28 37.88 1.34
N ASP A 73 17.74 38.90 2.01
CA ASP A 73 16.57 38.77 2.88
C ASP A 73 15.35 38.27 2.08
N SER A 74 15.16 38.79 0.86
CA SER A 74 14.10 38.32 -0.05
C SER A 74 14.28 36.85 -0.45
N LYS A 75 15.50 36.43 -0.81
CA LYS A 75 15.80 35.03 -1.15
C LYS A 75 15.63 34.11 0.05
N LEU A 76 16.10 34.52 1.23
CA LEU A 76 15.96 33.76 2.46
C LEU A 76 14.48 33.57 2.83
N SER A 77 13.68 34.63 2.72
CA SER A 77 12.23 34.56 2.93
C SER A 77 11.57 33.52 2.03
N LYS A 78 11.87 33.55 0.71
CA LYS A 78 11.36 32.55 -0.24
C LYS A 78 11.79 31.12 0.12
N ILE A 79 13.04 30.92 0.55
CA ILE A 79 13.53 29.60 0.97
C ILE A 79 12.76 29.13 2.21
N LEU A 80 12.53 30.00 3.19
CA LEU A 80 11.75 29.68 4.38
C LEU A 80 10.32 29.27 4.02
N ASP A 81 9.69 29.99 3.10
CA ASP A 81 8.35 29.65 2.59
C ASP A 81 8.34 28.28 1.91
N TYR A 82 9.33 27.98 1.04
CA TYR A 82 9.44 26.67 0.41
C TYR A 82 9.66 25.54 1.42
N VAL A 83 10.51 25.76 2.43
CA VAL A 83 10.76 24.78 3.49
C VAL A 83 9.50 24.54 4.31
N ALA A 84 8.74 25.59 4.64
CA ALA A 84 7.46 25.45 5.34
C ALA A 84 6.45 24.65 4.52
N ASN A 85 6.34 24.92 3.22
CA ASN A 85 5.46 24.18 2.32
C ASN A 85 5.87 22.71 2.19
N ILE A 86 7.16 22.40 2.04
CA ILE A 86 7.67 21.02 1.99
C ILE A 86 7.37 20.28 3.29
N LYS A 87 7.53 20.96 4.44
CA LYS A 87 7.20 20.38 5.74
C LYS A 87 5.71 20.02 5.80
N GLN A 88 4.83 20.94 5.42
CA GLN A 88 3.39 20.69 5.39
C GLN A 88 3.04 19.51 4.48
N GLN A 89 3.58 19.49 3.25
CA GLN A 89 3.35 18.37 2.33
C GLN A 89 3.81 17.02 2.90
N ASN A 90 4.95 17.00 3.60
CA ASN A 90 5.43 15.77 4.25
C ASN A 90 4.52 15.32 5.39
N ASP A 91 3.95 16.26 6.15
CA ASP A 91 2.99 15.96 7.20
C ASP A 91 1.69 15.38 6.60
N ASP A 92 1.16 15.98 5.53
CA ASP A 92 -0.03 15.50 4.80
C ASP A 92 0.20 14.11 4.17
N ILE A 93 1.39 13.86 3.63
CA ILE A 93 1.79 12.55 3.08
C ILE A 93 1.82 11.50 4.20
N ARG A 94 2.39 11.83 5.36
CA ARG A 94 2.44 10.91 6.50
C ARG A 94 1.04 10.56 6.99
N GLU A 95 0.15 11.54 7.09
CA GLU A 95 -1.26 11.30 7.45
C GLU A 95 -1.94 10.38 6.43
N SER A 96 -1.77 10.67 5.14
CA SER A 96 -2.33 9.85 4.06
C SER A 96 -1.84 8.40 4.09
N ILE A 97 -0.54 8.18 4.33
CA ILE A 97 0.04 6.84 4.48
C ILE A 97 -0.55 6.12 5.70
N THR A 98 -0.70 6.82 6.82
CA THR A 98 -1.23 6.25 8.06
C THR A 98 -2.67 5.81 7.85
N PHE A 99 -3.52 6.67 7.28
CA PHE A 99 -4.88 6.35 6.90
C PHE A 99 -4.95 5.15 5.93
N MET A 100 -4.10 5.13 4.90
CA MET A 100 -4.04 4.02 3.96
C MET A 100 -3.65 2.69 4.63
N SER A 101 -2.69 2.73 5.57
CA SER A 101 -2.29 1.55 6.33
C SER A 101 -3.45 0.99 7.16
N GLU A 102 -4.18 1.85 7.87
CA GLU A 102 -5.35 1.43 8.65
C GLU A 102 -6.44 0.82 7.78
N LYS A 103 -6.69 1.41 6.60
CA LYS A 103 -7.66 0.86 5.63
C LYS A 103 -7.20 -0.47 5.06
N TYR A 104 -5.90 -0.63 4.81
CA TYR A 104 -5.32 -1.88 4.36
C TYR A 104 -5.50 -2.99 5.41
N ASP A 105 -5.20 -2.71 6.67
CA ASP A 105 -5.36 -3.68 7.77
C ASP A 105 -6.82 -4.09 7.97
N THR A 106 -7.74 -3.12 7.86
CA THR A 106 -9.18 -3.37 7.91
C THR A 106 -9.63 -4.28 6.77
N LEU A 107 -9.18 -4.00 5.55
CA LEU A 107 -9.52 -4.79 4.37
C LEU A 107 -8.95 -6.21 4.48
N LEU A 108 -7.71 -6.35 4.94
CA LEU A 108 -7.08 -7.65 5.16
C LEU A 108 -7.88 -8.49 6.16
N SER A 109 -8.28 -7.88 7.29
CA SER A 109 -9.10 -8.54 8.31
C SER A 109 -10.46 -8.96 7.76
N SER A 110 -11.09 -8.11 6.94
CA SER A 110 -12.36 -8.44 6.28
C SER A 110 -12.23 -9.62 5.30
N VAL A 111 -11.17 -9.63 4.50
CA VAL A 111 -10.89 -10.73 3.56
C VAL A 111 -10.65 -12.05 4.31
N GLN A 112 -9.88 -12.02 5.40
CA GLN A 112 -9.65 -13.20 6.24
C GLN A 112 -10.96 -13.74 6.82
N SER A 113 -11.79 -12.86 7.39
CA SER A 113 -13.11 -13.23 7.91
C SER A 113 -13.99 -13.91 6.85
N LEU A 114 -14.06 -13.34 5.65
CA LEU A 114 -14.82 -13.92 4.54
C LEU A 114 -14.27 -15.28 4.09
N GLN A 115 -12.94 -15.47 4.10
CA GLN A 115 -12.32 -16.75 3.76
C GLN A 115 -12.68 -17.83 4.79
N ASP A 116 -12.63 -17.49 6.07
CA ASP A 116 -13.00 -18.39 7.16
C ASP A 116 -14.49 -18.75 7.12
N GLU A 117 -15.35 -17.76 6.88
CA GLU A 117 -16.79 -17.96 6.74
C GLU A 117 -17.11 -18.86 5.53
N ASN A 118 -16.46 -18.63 4.38
CA ASN A 118 -16.62 -19.47 3.18
C ASN A 118 -16.21 -20.92 3.46
N LYS A 119 -15.09 -21.13 4.17
CA LYS A 119 -14.64 -22.45 4.58
C LYS A 119 -15.66 -23.13 5.50
N ALA A 120 -16.23 -22.40 6.45
CA ALA A 120 -17.28 -22.90 7.33
C ALA A 120 -18.55 -23.29 6.57
N TYR A 121 -18.98 -22.47 5.60
CA TYR A 121 -20.13 -22.79 4.74
C TYR A 121 -19.89 -24.02 3.89
N ARG A 122 -18.72 -24.16 3.25
CA ARG A 122 -18.40 -25.35 2.45
C ARG A 122 -18.47 -26.62 3.30
N LYS A 123 -17.88 -26.59 4.49
CA LYS A 123 -17.96 -27.72 5.43
C LYS A 123 -19.41 -28.02 5.84
N ARG A 124 -20.22 -26.99 6.05
CA ARG A 124 -21.65 -27.17 6.36
C ARG A 124 -22.43 -27.78 5.21
N ILE A 125 -22.15 -27.36 3.97
CA ILE A 125 -22.76 -27.94 2.76
C ILE A 125 -22.39 -29.41 2.67
N GLU A 126 -21.11 -29.76 2.78
CA GLU A 126 -20.63 -31.15 2.75
C GLU A 126 -21.33 -32.03 3.80
N MET A 127 -21.44 -31.55 5.05
CA MET A 127 -22.15 -32.28 6.11
C MET A 127 -23.66 -32.45 5.79
N LEU A 128 -24.28 -31.46 5.17
CA LEU A 128 -25.69 -31.54 4.78
C LEU A 128 -25.90 -32.50 3.62
N GLU A 129 -25.00 -32.50 2.64
CA GLU A 129 -25.00 -33.43 1.51
C GLU A 129 -24.84 -34.88 1.99
N GLU A 130 -23.86 -35.14 2.87
CA GLU A 130 -23.67 -36.47 3.47
C GLU A 130 -24.91 -36.93 4.25
N LYS A 131 -25.54 -36.01 4.99
CA LYS A 131 -26.78 -36.31 5.73
C LYS A 131 -27.93 -36.63 4.77
N ILE A 132 -28.10 -35.87 3.69
CA ILE A 132 -29.13 -36.13 2.69
C ILE A 132 -28.90 -37.49 2.04
N GLU A 133 -27.67 -37.76 1.61
CA GLU A 133 -27.31 -39.04 1.00
C GLU A 133 -27.55 -40.22 1.97
N GLY A 134 -27.20 -40.06 3.25
CA GLY A 134 -27.50 -41.04 4.28
C GLY A 134 -28.99 -41.31 4.45
N LEU A 135 -29.81 -40.25 4.45
CA LEU A 135 -31.27 -40.36 4.52
C LEU A 135 -31.86 -41.03 3.27
N GLU A 136 -31.38 -40.70 2.09
CA GLU A 136 -31.82 -41.31 0.84
C GLU A 136 -31.47 -42.80 0.77
N ARG A 137 -30.23 -43.16 1.12
CA ARG A 137 -29.79 -44.56 1.21
C ARG A 137 -30.64 -45.33 2.23
N SER A 138 -30.88 -44.76 3.41
CA SER A 138 -31.73 -45.38 4.43
C SER A 138 -33.19 -45.49 4.01
N SER A 139 -33.70 -44.53 3.24
CA SER A 139 -35.07 -44.58 2.70
C SER A 139 -35.23 -45.65 1.62
N HIS A 140 -34.16 -45.93 0.87
CA HIS A 140 -34.15 -46.93 -0.20
C HIS A 140 -33.64 -48.31 0.23
N SER A 141 -33.13 -48.48 1.46
CA SER A 141 -32.52 -49.73 1.90
C SER A 141 -33.48 -50.93 1.93
N SER A 142 -34.78 -50.68 2.09
CA SER A 142 -35.84 -51.69 2.06
C SER A 142 -36.63 -51.70 0.75
N ARG A 143 -36.20 -50.95 -0.26
CA ARG A 143 -36.87 -50.86 -1.56
C ARG A 143 -36.21 -51.78 -2.57
N ILE A 144 -37.01 -52.62 -3.22
CA ILE A 144 -36.57 -53.49 -4.31
C ILE A 144 -37.19 -52.97 -5.61
N GLU A 145 -36.37 -52.77 -6.65
CA GLU A 145 -36.83 -52.39 -7.98
C GLU A 145 -36.77 -53.60 -8.92
N LEU A 146 -37.93 -54.06 -9.38
CA LEU A 146 -38.03 -55.08 -10.43
C LEU A 146 -38.17 -54.40 -11.79
N ARG A 147 -37.15 -54.56 -12.64
CA ARG A 147 -37.15 -54.05 -14.02
C ARG A 147 -37.61 -55.12 -15.00
N ASN A 148 -38.08 -54.68 -16.17
CA ASN A 148 -38.49 -55.55 -17.28
C ASN A 148 -39.64 -56.52 -16.96
N VAL A 149 -40.50 -56.17 -16.01
CA VAL A 149 -41.71 -56.95 -15.72
C VAL A 149 -42.79 -56.60 -16.77
N PRO A 150 -43.29 -57.58 -17.57
CA PRO A 150 -44.32 -57.35 -18.56
C PRO A 150 -45.55 -56.63 -17.98
N LYS A 151 -46.13 -55.71 -18.74
CA LYS A 151 -47.31 -54.95 -18.33
C LYS A 151 -48.58 -55.64 -18.81
N LYS A 152 -49.55 -55.82 -17.91
CA LYS A 152 -50.89 -56.31 -18.23
C LYS A 152 -51.87 -55.14 -18.22
N ASP A 153 -52.83 -55.13 -19.14
CA ASP A 153 -53.87 -54.11 -19.15
C ASP A 153 -54.76 -54.24 -17.90
N ARG A 154 -54.98 -53.11 -17.22
CA ARG A 154 -55.75 -53.00 -15.97
C ARG A 154 -55.23 -53.92 -14.84
N GLU A 155 -53.93 -53.94 -14.63
CA GLU A 155 -53.32 -54.64 -13.49
C GLU A 155 -53.77 -54.05 -12.13
N SER A 156 -54.04 -54.93 -11.18
CA SER A 156 -54.35 -54.60 -9.79
C SER A 156 -53.11 -54.72 -8.89
N LYS A 157 -53.17 -54.19 -7.65
CA LYS A 157 -52.09 -54.40 -6.65
C LYS A 157 -51.86 -55.89 -6.36
N GLU A 158 -52.93 -56.68 -6.36
CA GLU A 158 -52.86 -58.13 -6.12
C GLU A 158 -52.13 -58.86 -7.25
N ASP A 159 -52.33 -58.45 -8.51
CA ASP A 159 -51.57 -58.98 -9.64
C ASP A 159 -50.06 -58.74 -9.47
N LEU A 160 -49.68 -57.54 -9.01
CA LEU A 160 -48.28 -57.18 -8.77
C LEU A 160 -47.67 -57.99 -7.62
N LEU A 161 -48.41 -58.20 -6.52
CA LEU A 161 -47.96 -59.05 -5.41
C LEU A 161 -47.74 -60.49 -5.86
N ASN A 162 -48.67 -61.05 -6.62
CA ASN A 162 -48.54 -62.40 -7.17
C ASN A 162 -47.31 -62.55 -8.06
N ILE A 163 -46.98 -61.53 -8.88
CA ILE A 163 -45.75 -61.53 -9.68
C ILE A 163 -44.52 -61.53 -8.77
N LEU A 164 -44.51 -60.71 -7.72
CA LEU A 164 -43.39 -60.62 -6.77
C LEU A 164 -43.17 -61.94 -6.02
N VAL A 165 -44.23 -62.57 -5.50
CA VAL A 165 -44.16 -63.86 -4.78
C VAL A 165 -43.60 -64.95 -5.69
N LYS A 166 -44.14 -65.09 -6.91
CA LYS A 166 -43.63 -66.06 -7.90
C LYS A 166 -42.17 -65.79 -8.28
N THR A 167 -41.79 -64.52 -8.38
CA THR A 167 -40.38 -64.15 -8.64
C THR A 167 -39.49 -64.55 -7.46
N GLY A 168 -39.95 -64.33 -6.23
CA GLY A 168 -39.27 -64.76 -5.01
C GLY A 168 -39.07 -66.28 -4.96
N GLU A 169 -40.12 -67.05 -5.26
CA GLU A 169 -40.07 -68.52 -5.32
C GLU A 169 -39.00 -69.01 -6.31
N VAL A 170 -38.94 -68.42 -7.51
CA VAL A 170 -37.92 -68.75 -8.53
C VAL A 170 -36.50 -68.43 -8.04
N LEU A 171 -36.35 -67.38 -7.24
CA LEU A 171 -35.06 -66.98 -6.65
C LEU A 171 -34.74 -67.72 -5.34
N GLY A 172 -35.62 -68.63 -4.88
CA GLY A 172 -35.44 -69.37 -3.62
C GLY A 172 -35.72 -68.55 -2.36
N SER A 173 -36.43 -67.42 -2.47
CA SER A 173 -36.82 -66.57 -1.36
C SER A 173 -38.30 -66.77 -1.00
N THR A 174 -38.60 -67.01 0.27
CA THR A 174 -39.96 -67.19 0.77
C THR A 174 -40.60 -65.84 1.10
N LEU A 175 -41.05 -65.12 0.08
CA LEU A 175 -41.74 -63.83 0.25
C LEU A 175 -43.23 -64.05 0.54
N GLN A 176 -43.75 -63.38 1.58
CA GLN A 176 -45.18 -63.36 1.91
C GLN A 176 -45.80 -62.00 1.58
N HIS A 177 -47.13 -61.97 1.39
CA HIS A 177 -47.86 -60.72 1.17
C HIS A 177 -47.71 -59.74 2.35
N SER A 178 -47.56 -60.26 3.59
CA SER A 178 -47.34 -59.46 4.80
C SER A 178 -46.01 -58.72 4.83
N ASP A 179 -45.01 -59.18 4.06
CA ASP A 179 -43.66 -58.62 4.06
C ASP A 179 -43.58 -57.37 3.18
N VAL A 180 -44.59 -57.16 2.32
CA VAL A 180 -44.62 -56.08 1.35
C VAL A 180 -45.49 -54.94 1.88
N ARG A 181 -44.85 -53.82 2.22
CA ARG A 181 -45.57 -52.62 2.69
C ARG A 181 -46.36 -51.94 1.58
N ASP A 182 -45.76 -51.77 0.40
CA ASP A 182 -46.42 -51.18 -0.76
C ASP A 182 -45.77 -51.68 -2.06
N ILE A 183 -46.56 -51.72 -3.14
CA ILE A 183 -46.13 -52.15 -4.46
C ILE A 183 -46.85 -51.34 -5.54
N PHE A 184 -46.07 -50.82 -6.48
CA PHE A 184 -46.58 -50.02 -7.58
C PHE A 184 -45.57 -49.99 -8.73
N ARG A 185 -46.06 -49.71 -9.94
CA ARG A 185 -45.19 -49.40 -11.07
C ARG A 185 -44.71 -47.96 -10.98
N ILE A 186 -43.43 -47.76 -11.24
CA ILE A 186 -42.86 -46.42 -11.36
C ILE A 186 -43.12 -45.94 -12.79
N ASN A 187 -44.01 -44.97 -12.94
CA ASN A 187 -44.22 -44.30 -14.23
C ASN A 187 -43.12 -43.25 -14.40
N GLN A 188 -42.20 -43.44 -15.34
CA GLN A 188 -41.26 -42.40 -15.75
C GLN A 188 -42.03 -41.35 -16.58
N LYS A 189 -42.75 -40.44 -15.93
CA LYS A 189 -43.05 -39.16 -16.59
C LYS A 189 -41.75 -38.38 -16.61
N THR A 190 -41.14 -38.29 -17.79
CA THR A 190 -40.01 -37.40 -18.08
C THR A 190 -40.37 -35.99 -17.64
N THR A 191 -39.87 -35.56 -16.48
CA THR A 191 -39.91 -34.16 -16.07
C THR A 191 -38.99 -33.40 -17.00
N VAL A 192 -39.54 -32.91 -18.12
CA VAL A 192 -38.86 -31.94 -18.97
C VAL A 192 -38.77 -30.66 -18.15
N ILE A 193 -37.64 -30.46 -17.50
CA ILE A 193 -37.28 -29.17 -16.91
C ILE A 193 -37.09 -28.24 -18.12
N LYS A 194 -38.11 -27.43 -18.42
CA LYS A 194 -37.97 -26.33 -19.37
C LYS A 194 -37.07 -25.29 -18.70
N SER A 195 -35.85 -25.18 -19.23
CA SER A 195 -34.91 -24.09 -19.01
C SER A 195 -35.46 -22.77 -19.54
#